data_AF-A0A2S5J2F3-F1
#
_entry.id   AF-A0A2S5J2F3-F1
#
_cell.length_a   1.000
_cell.length_b   1.000
_cell.length_c   1.000
_cell.angle_alpha   90.00
_cell.angle_beta   90.00
_cell.angle_gamma   90.00
#
_symmetry.space_group_name_H-M   'P 1'
#
loop_
_entity.id
_entity.type
_entity.pdbx_description
1 polymer ?
#
loop_
_entity_poly.entity_id
_entity_poly.type
_entity_poly.pdbx_seq_one_letter_code
_entity_poly.pdbx_strand_id
1 'polypeptide(L)'
;MARAAGWHGLPPTTHQFVPPIQLEPPTRGITDSVSPAPALWVDLEYPDGSRQTVRGFAMAWTSTAVLAQWVEFSLARSAWVRPEQCTRRSIPGRPGIRD
;
A
#
# COMPACT_ATOMS: atom_id res chain seq x y z
N MET A 1 -15.03 -39.70 19.85
CA MET A 1 -15.48 -39.14 18.56
C MET A 1 -15.76 -37.65 18.74
N ALA A 2 -14.87 -36.80 18.22
CA ALA A 2 -15.15 -35.39 17.94
C ALA A 2 -14.48 -35.10 16.59
N ARG A 3 -15.29 -34.91 15.54
CA ARG A 3 -14.80 -34.59 14.20
C ARG A 3 -14.32 -33.15 14.24
N ALA A 4 -13.01 -32.95 14.20
CA ALA A 4 -12.44 -31.64 13.91
C ALA A 4 -12.91 -31.23 12.50
N ALA A 5 -13.73 -30.18 12.44
CA ALA A 5 -14.16 -29.60 11.16
C ALA A 5 -12.91 -29.13 10.39
N GLY A 6 -12.81 -29.58 9.15
CA GLY A 6 -11.56 -29.63 8.40
C GLY A 6 -11.05 -28.26 7.96
N TRP A 7 -9.75 -28.06 8.20
CA TRP A 7 -8.90 -27.24 7.34
C TRP A 7 -7.94 -28.21 6.64
N HIS A 8 -8.31 -28.65 5.44
CA HIS A 8 -7.45 -29.47 4.57
C HIS A 8 -6.80 -28.56 3.53
N GLY A 9 -5.82 -27.76 3.95
CA GLY A 9 -5.04 -26.89 3.08
C GLY A 9 -4.10 -25.98 3.87
N LEU A 10 -3.01 -25.54 3.25
CA LEU A 10 -2.24 -24.40 3.76
C LEU A 10 -3.22 -23.24 4.03
N PRO A 11 -3.11 -22.51 5.16
CA PRO A 11 -3.98 -21.36 5.38
C PRO A 11 -3.87 -20.41 4.16
N PRO A 12 -4.96 -19.76 3.74
CA PRO A 12 -4.99 -18.89 2.56
C PRO A 12 -4.01 -17.69 2.64
N THR A 13 -3.32 -17.55 3.77
CA THR A 13 -2.29 -16.55 4.04
C THR A 13 -0.92 -16.85 3.42
N THR A 14 -0.71 -18.00 2.79
CA THR A 14 0.55 -18.32 2.09
C THR A 14 0.50 -17.91 0.61
N HIS A 15 -0.11 -16.77 0.28
CA HIS A 15 0.30 -16.07 -0.93
C HIS A 15 1.71 -15.54 -0.66
N GLN A 16 2.69 -16.01 -1.43
CA GLN A 16 4.06 -15.53 -1.34
C GLN A 16 4.07 -14.06 -1.74
N PHE A 17 3.99 -13.18 -0.75
CA PHE A 17 4.11 -11.75 -1.00
C PHE A 17 5.48 -11.49 -1.61
N VAL A 18 5.47 -10.96 -2.83
CA VAL A 18 6.66 -10.44 -3.49
C VAL A 18 6.62 -8.93 -3.34
N PRO A 19 7.64 -8.30 -2.73
CA PRO A 19 7.67 -6.85 -2.64
C PRO A 19 7.80 -6.24 -4.04
N PRO A 20 7.12 -5.12 -4.32
CA PRO A 20 7.37 -4.39 -5.54
C PRO A 20 8.78 -3.81 -5.54
N ILE A 21 9.26 -3.46 -6.72
CA ILE A 21 10.46 -2.65 -6.88
C ILE A 21 10.22 -1.31 -6.17
N GLN A 22 11.14 -0.95 -5.28
CA GLN A 22 11.07 0.27 -4.50
C GLN A 22 12.38 1.03 -4.58
N LEU A 23 12.31 2.34 -4.36
CA LEU A 23 13.46 3.20 -4.20
C LEU A 23 14.13 2.96 -2.85
N GLU A 24 15.41 3.30 -2.75
CA GLU A 24 16.07 3.43 -1.46
C GLU A 24 15.35 4.48 -0.59
N PRO A 25 15.10 4.19 0.70
CA PRO A 25 14.48 5.15 1.61
C PRO A 25 15.26 6.46 1.65
N PRO A 26 14.62 7.61 1.37
CA PRO A 26 15.25 8.90 1.56
C PRO A 26 15.66 9.11 3.02
N THR A 27 16.76 9.81 3.27
CA THR A 27 17.25 10.09 4.63
C THR A 27 17.02 11.54 5.08
N ARG A 28 16.54 12.40 4.18
CA ARG A 28 16.35 13.85 4.41
C ARG A 28 15.18 14.40 3.61
N GLY A 29 14.65 15.55 4.05
CA GLY A 29 13.57 16.25 3.36
C GLY A 29 12.26 15.47 3.33
N ILE A 30 12.07 14.56 4.28
CA ILE A 30 10.87 13.75 4.42
C ILE A 30 9.79 14.61 5.05
N THR A 31 8.64 14.68 4.39
CA THR A 31 7.41 15.22 4.94
C THR A 31 6.50 14.04 5.28
N ASP A 32 6.21 13.87 6.56
CA ASP A 32 5.24 12.87 7.02
C ASP A 32 3.81 13.32 6.78
N SER A 33 2.92 12.36 6.54
CA SER A 33 1.49 12.62 6.38
C SER A 33 0.83 12.89 7.72
N VAL A 34 -0.07 13.87 7.71
CA VAL A 34 -1.01 14.09 8.80
C VAL A 34 -2.30 13.31 8.55
N SER A 35 -2.99 12.92 9.62
CA SER A 35 -4.27 12.22 9.49
C SER A 35 -5.38 13.20 9.05
N PRO A 36 -6.25 12.82 8.09
CA PRO A 36 -6.18 11.61 7.27
C PRO A 36 -5.12 11.72 6.17
N ALA A 37 -4.36 10.64 5.99
CA ALA A 37 -3.35 10.56 4.95
C ALA A 37 -3.96 10.71 3.54
N PRO A 38 -3.26 11.38 2.59
CA PRO A 38 -3.74 11.53 1.23
C PRO A 38 -3.97 10.18 0.54
N ALA A 39 -5.16 9.98 -0.03
CA ALA A 39 -5.48 8.74 -0.76
C ALA A 39 -4.87 8.73 -2.16
N LEU A 40 -4.31 7.59 -2.55
CA LEU A 40 -3.63 7.38 -3.82
C LEU A 40 -4.16 6.16 -4.58
N TRP A 41 -4.05 6.23 -5.90
CA TRP A 41 -3.76 5.08 -6.75
C TRP A 41 -2.25 4.96 -6.90
N VAL A 42 -1.71 3.75 -6.74
CA VAL A 42 -0.27 3.50 -6.79
C VAL A 42 0.01 2.40 -7.79
N ASP A 43 0.81 2.70 -8.81
CA ASP A 43 1.23 1.75 -9.83
C ASP A 43 2.51 1.05 -9.39
N LEU A 44 2.38 -0.20 -8.95
CA LEU A 44 3.48 -1.05 -8.51
C LEU A 44 4.07 -1.82 -9.68
N GLU A 45 5.40 -1.93 -9.70
CA GLU A 45 6.17 -2.77 -10.63
C GLU A 45 6.85 -3.87 -9.83
N TYR A 46 6.84 -5.10 -10.33
CA TYR A 46 7.42 -6.24 -9.65
C TYR A 46 8.67 -6.76 -10.38
N PRO A 47 9.56 -7.52 -9.70
CA PRO A 47 10.79 -8.04 -10.32
C PRO A 47 10.57 -8.93 -11.54
N ASP A 48 9.40 -9.55 -11.66
CA ASP A 48 9.01 -10.37 -12.82
C ASP A 48 8.51 -9.54 -14.02
N GLY A 49 8.52 -8.21 -13.90
CA GLY A 49 8.04 -7.27 -14.91
C GLY A 49 6.52 -7.05 -14.88
N SER A 50 5.79 -7.74 -13.99
CA SER A 50 4.37 -7.50 -13.82
C SER A 50 4.10 -6.14 -13.17
N ARG A 51 2.88 -5.62 -13.41
CA ARG A 51 2.42 -4.34 -12.87
C ARG A 51 1.05 -4.48 -12.24
N GLN A 52 0.82 -3.75 -11.15
CA GLN A 52 -0.45 -3.72 -10.44
C GLN A 52 -0.75 -2.32 -9.93
N THR A 53 -1.96 -1.83 -10.17
CA THR A 53 -2.46 -0.61 -9.53
C THR A 53 -3.19 -0.96 -8.23
N VAL A 54 -2.76 -0.38 -7.12
CA VAL A 54 -3.39 -0.57 -5.80
C VAL A 54 -3.99 0.72 -5.25
N ARG A 55 -4.98 0.57 -4.37
CA ARG A 55 -5.51 1.67 -3.55
C ARG A 55 -4.65 1.80 -2.31
N GLY A 56 -4.06 2.98 -2.11
CA GLY A 56 -3.19 3.23 -0.97
C GLY A 56 -3.35 4.62 -0.40
N PHE A 57 -2.40 4.95 0.47
CA PHE A 57 -2.24 6.26 1.09
C PHE A 57 -0.78 6.70 0.98
N ALA A 58 -0.54 7.99 0.77
CA ALA A 58 0.78 8.58 0.96
C ALA A 58 1.02 8.65 2.48
N MET A 59 2.08 8.02 2.98
CA MET A 59 2.45 8.07 4.40
C MET A 59 3.55 9.09 4.66
N ALA A 60 4.45 9.27 3.70
CA ALA A 60 5.47 10.31 3.71
C ALA A 60 5.91 10.59 2.27
N TRP A 61 6.57 11.72 2.02
CA TRP A 61 7.14 12.03 0.70
C TRP A 61 8.33 12.98 0.77
N THR A 62 9.11 12.98 -0.30
CA THR A 62 10.09 14.01 -0.65
C THR A 62 9.69 14.61 -2.01
N SER A 63 10.54 15.45 -2.60
CA SER A 63 10.33 15.92 -3.98
C SER A 63 10.48 14.81 -5.04
N THR A 64 11.08 13.67 -4.69
CA THR A 64 11.43 12.60 -5.65
C THR A 64 10.96 11.21 -5.26
N ALA A 65 10.28 11.05 -4.12
CA ALA A 65 9.81 9.75 -3.65
C ALA A 65 8.56 9.89 -2.78
N VAL A 66 7.68 8.89 -2.85
CA VAL A 66 6.48 8.80 -2.01
C VAL A 66 6.50 7.45 -1.29
N LEU A 67 6.37 7.45 0.04
CA LEU A 67 6.12 6.24 0.81
C LEU A 67 4.64 5.90 0.70
N ALA A 68 4.30 4.99 -0.20
CA ALA A 68 2.95 4.48 -0.35
C ALA A 68 2.69 3.35 0.65
N GLN A 69 1.50 3.32 1.25
CA GLN A 69 1.01 2.19 2.04
C GLN A 69 -0.32 1.66 1.49
N TRP A 70 -0.47 0.33 1.41
CA TRP A 70 -1.70 -0.36 1.00
C TRP A 70 -1.93 -1.61 1.85
N VAL A 71 -3.08 -2.26 1.65
CA VAL A 71 -3.40 -3.54 2.30
C VAL A 71 -3.39 -4.64 1.25
N GLU A 72 -2.65 -5.70 1.52
CA GLU A 72 -2.57 -6.90 0.68
C GLU A 72 -2.55 -8.15 1.56
N PHE A 73 -3.42 -9.12 1.27
CA PHE A 73 -3.66 -10.30 2.10
C PHE A 73 -3.89 -9.94 3.59
N SER A 74 -4.68 -8.90 3.83
CA SER A 74 -4.99 -8.36 5.17
C SER A 74 -3.79 -7.81 5.95
N LEU A 75 -2.64 -7.60 5.29
CA LEU A 75 -1.44 -7.03 5.89
C LEU A 75 -1.14 -5.66 5.30
N ALA A 76 -0.72 -4.72 6.15
CA ALA A 76 -0.21 -3.44 5.70
C ALA A 76 1.14 -3.64 4.99
N ARG A 77 1.23 -3.13 3.77
CA ARG A 77 2.43 -3.14 2.93
C ARG A 77 2.82 -1.72 2.60
N SER A 78 4.10 -1.48 2.41
CA SER A 78 4.60 -0.16 2.02
C SER A 78 5.82 -0.26 1.12
N ALA A 79 6.01 0.75 0.29
CA ALA A 79 7.15 0.90 -0.58
C ALA A 79 7.40 2.38 -0.87
N TRP A 80 8.67 2.78 -0.98
CA TRP A 80 9.04 4.05 -1.57
C TRP A 80 8.96 3.95 -3.10
N VAL A 81 8.06 4.71 -3.70
CA VAL A 81 7.80 4.73 -5.15
C VAL A 81 8.12 6.10 -5.74
N ARG A 82 8.29 6.15 -7.06
CA ARG A 82 8.50 7.42 -7.77
C ARG A 82 7.18 8.23 -7.79
N PRO A 83 7.22 9.57 -7.77
CA PRO A 83 6.01 10.40 -7.76
C PRO A 83 5.07 10.12 -8.94
N GLU A 84 5.61 9.82 -10.11
CA GLU A 84 4.82 9.48 -11.31
C GLU A 84 4.07 8.14 -11.22
N GLN A 85 4.41 7.29 -10.25
CA GLN A 85 3.65 6.07 -9.95
C GLN A 85 2.43 6.36 -9.05
N CYS A 86 2.23 7.61 -8.63
CA CYS A 86 1.19 8.00 -7.71
C CYS A 86 0.20 8.96 -8.39
N THR A 87 -1.08 8.58 -8.37
CA THR A 87 -2.17 9.47 -8.78
C THR A 87 -3.09 9.74 -7.61
N ARG A 88 -3.46 11.00 -7.38
CA ARG A 88 -4.40 11.38 -6.32
C ARG A 88 -5.73 10.67 -6.54
N ARG A 89 -6.24 10.01 -5.50
CA ARG A 89 -7.52 9.30 -5.53
C ARG A 89 -8.58 10.10 -4.77
N SER A 90 -9.63 10.49 -5.48
CA SER A 90 -10.80 11.10 -4.85
C SER A 90 -11.52 10.06 -3.99
N ILE A 91 -11.76 10.38 -2.72
CA ILE A 91 -12.66 9.63 -1.85
C ILE A 91 -14.00 10.37 -1.90
N PRO A 92 -15.08 9.75 -2.42
CA PRO A 92 -16.41 10.35 -2.38
C PRO A 92 -16.75 10.73 -0.94
N GLY A 93 -17.25 11.96 -0.76
CA GLY A 93 -17.47 12.52 0.57
C GLY A 93 -18.36 11.63 1.44
N ARG A 94 -17.87 11.33 2.65
CA ARG A 94 -18.75 11.05 3.78
C ARG A 94 -19.26 12.41 4.27
N PRO A 95 -20.57 12.66 4.43
CA PRO A 95 -21.04 13.91 5.02
C PRO A 95 -20.33 14.11 6.36
N GLY A 96 -19.67 15.27 6.49
CA GLY A 96 -18.58 15.47 7.43
C GLY A 96 -18.99 15.38 8.89
N ILE A 97 -18.07 14.86 9.71
CA ILE A 97 -17.87 15.45 11.03
C ILE A 97 -17.17 16.79 10.75
N ARG A 98 -17.92 17.88 10.85
CA ARG A 98 -17.36 19.21 11.05
C ARG A 98 -16.95 19.30 12.52
N ASP A 99 -15.80 19.93 12.78
CA ASP A 99 -15.48 20.46 14.11
C ASP A 99 -16.53 21.49 14.55
#